data_AF-A0A6J8D9N3-F1
#
_entry.id   AF-A0A6J8D9N3-F1
#
_cell.length_a   1.000
_cell.length_b   1.000
_cell.length_c   1.000
_cell.angle_alpha   90.00
_cell.angle_beta   90.00
_cell.angle_gamma   90.00
#
_symmetry.space_group_name_H-M   'P 1'
#
loop_
_entity.id
_entity.type
_entity.pdbx_description
1 polymer ?
#
loop_
_entity_poly.entity_id
_entity_poly.type
_entity_poly.pdbx_seq_one_letter_code
_entity_poly.pdbx_strand_id
1 'polypeptide(L)'
;MIEVKLLRQDHNELERGVGHLEYQFNCLETEKLEALKIDIDKKLASLKESLVLLEKHDRKYNILIYGIEQKQNEIIWEVIDNLFVKDLGIEKFKADSFPIANAHRIPAKAPVVGTKRPDAIIVRFMHYADKQCIMAQAYKVANKKIRIVDDLPVIMKEARNDLVKIAYNIRIKEKLQTKIRARGVHLVLEPRLNTRDVWNVCKDISCV
;
A
#
# COMPACT_ATOMS: atom_id res chain seq x y z
N MET A 1 39.31 58.00 39.52
CA MET A 1 38.05 57.40 40.05
C MET A 1 36.86 57.55 39.09
N ILE A 2 36.80 58.62 38.27
CA ILE A 2 35.72 58.86 37.29
C ILE A 2 35.82 57.91 36.08
N GLU A 3 37.01 57.72 35.51
CA GLU A 3 37.28 56.79 34.39
C GLU A 3 36.83 55.35 34.66
N VAL A 4 37.10 54.83 35.87
CA VAL A 4 36.72 53.46 36.26
C VAL A 4 35.19 53.30 36.34
N LYS A 5 34.45 54.37 36.64
CA LYS A 5 32.97 54.35 36.63
C LYS A 5 32.41 54.37 35.21
N LEU A 6 33.00 55.17 34.31
CA LEU A 6 32.63 55.19 32.89
C LEU A 6 32.87 53.82 32.24
N LEU A 7 34.07 53.25 32.42
CA LEU A 7 34.41 51.93 31.87
C LEU A 7 33.47 50.82 32.36
N ARG A 8 33.00 50.89 33.61
CA ARG A 8 32.01 49.94 34.14
C ARG A 8 30.63 50.13 33.52
N GLN A 9 30.25 51.37 33.21
CA GLN A 9 28.99 51.65 32.55
C GLN A 9 29.02 51.13 31.11
N ASP A 10 30.10 51.40 30.38
CA ASP A 10 30.30 50.90 29.00
C ASP A 10 30.34 49.36 28.97
N HIS A 11 30.99 48.74 29.95
CA HIS A 11 31.01 47.28 30.09
C HIS A 11 29.61 46.70 30.31
N ASN A 12 28.81 47.30 31.20
CA ASN A 12 27.43 46.86 31.43
C ASN A 12 26.53 47.06 30.20
N GLU A 13 26.76 48.11 29.41
CA GLU A 13 26.03 48.34 28.15
C GLU A 13 26.41 47.31 27.09
N LEU A 14 27.70 46.96 26.98
CA LEU A 14 28.18 45.89 26.13
C LEU A 14 27.62 44.53 26.52
N GLU A 15 27.61 44.18 27.81
CA GLU A 15 27.05 42.91 28.30
C GLU A 15 25.55 42.78 27.96
N ARG A 16 24.78 43.87 28.10
CA ARG A 16 23.37 43.89 27.69
C ARG A 16 23.21 43.72 26.17
N GLY A 17 24.07 44.37 25.39
CA GLY A 17 24.08 44.24 23.93
C GLY A 17 24.37 42.81 23.47
N VAL A 18 25.38 42.17 24.07
CA VAL A 18 25.74 40.77 23.81
C VAL A 18 24.59 39.84 24.19
N GLY A 19 24.00 39.99 25.37
CA GLY A 19 22.85 39.17 25.80
C GLY A 19 21.63 39.33 24.89
N HIS A 20 21.38 40.53 24.36
CA HIS A 20 20.30 40.74 23.38
C HIS A 20 20.58 40.05 22.04
N LEU A 21 21.82 40.13 21.55
CA LEU A 21 22.24 39.45 20.32
C LEU A 21 22.19 37.93 20.46
N GLU A 22 22.62 37.38 21.60
CA GLU A 22 22.49 35.94 21.89
C GLU A 22 21.05 35.49 21.91
N TYR A 23 20.16 36.27 22.53
CA TYR A 23 18.72 36.00 22.51
C TYR A 23 18.15 36.01 21.07
N GLN A 24 18.45 37.04 20.29
CA GLN A 24 18.03 37.14 18.89
C GLN A 24 18.59 36.00 18.05
N PHE A 25 19.85 35.62 18.26
CA PHE A 25 20.49 34.51 17.56
C PHE A 25 19.78 33.19 17.86
N ASN A 26 19.51 32.91 19.15
CA ASN A 26 18.78 31.71 19.54
C ASN A 26 17.35 31.67 18.98
N CYS A 27 16.63 32.80 18.97
CA CYS A 27 15.31 32.88 18.34
C CYS A 27 15.39 32.60 16.83
N LEU A 28 16.33 33.21 16.11
CA LEU A 28 16.50 32.99 14.68
C LEU A 28 16.94 31.56 14.35
N GLU A 29 17.81 30.96 15.19
CA GLU A 29 18.27 29.59 15.02
C GLU A 29 17.12 28.60 15.22
N THR A 30 16.33 28.77 16.29
CA THR A 30 15.16 27.93 16.56
C THR A 30 14.09 28.03 15.48
N GLU A 31 13.78 29.24 14.99
CA GLU A 31 12.85 29.43 13.88
C GLU A 31 13.32 28.76 12.58
N LYS A 32 14.61 28.91 12.24
CA LYS A 32 15.19 28.27 11.05
C LYS A 32 15.20 26.75 11.16
N LEU A 33 15.52 26.22 12.34
CA LEU A 33 15.50 24.78 12.60
C LEU A 33 14.09 24.21 12.45
N GLU A 34 13.07 24.89 12.99
CA GLU A 34 11.71 24.41 12.88
C GLU A 34 11.18 24.49 11.44
N ALA A 35 11.51 25.57 10.71
CA ALA A 35 11.19 25.68 9.29
C ALA A 35 11.85 24.56 8.45
N LEU A 36 13.12 24.24 8.74
CA LEU A 36 13.86 23.16 8.07
C LEU A 36 13.25 21.79 8.39
N LYS A 37 12.88 21.54 9.65
CA LYS A 37 12.22 20.31 10.06
C LYS A 37 10.89 20.10 9.33
N ILE A 38 10.07 21.15 9.24
CA ILE A 38 8.81 21.12 8.48
C ILE A 38 9.06 20.82 6.99
N ASP A 39 10.10 21.42 6.39
CA ASP A 39 10.46 21.15 4.99
C ASP A 39 10.94 19.70 4.78
N ILE A 40 11.77 19.18 5.68
CA ILE A 40 12.23 17.78 5.66
C ILE A 40 11.05 16.82 5.79
N ASP A 41 10.14 17.06 6.74
CA ASP A 41 8.97 16.21 6.95
C ASP A 41 8.05 16.20 5.71
N LYS A 42 7.86 17.35 5.06
CA LYS A 42 7.12 17.45 3.79
C LYS A 42 7.78 16.64 2.67
N LYS A 43 9.10 16.76 2.52
CA LYS A 43 9.87 16.00 1.52
C LYS A 43 9.81 14.50 1.78
N LEU A 44 9.95 14.08 3.04
CA LEU A 44 9.82 12.69 3.45
C LEU A 44 8.43 12.13 3.14
N ALA A 45 7.36 12.88 3.41
CA ALA A 45 6.00 12.47 3.07
C ALA A 45 5.82 12.30 1.54
N SER A 46 6.28 13.26 0.74
CA SER A 46 6.20 13.20 -0.72
C SER A 46 7.00 12.04 -1.32
N LEU A 47 8.19 11.76 -0.77
CA LEU A 47 9.02 10.62 -1.16
C LEU A 47 8.33 9.29 -0.85
N LYS A 48 7.76 9.15 0.35
CA LYS A 48 6.99 7.96 0.73
C LYS A 48 5.82 7.72 -0.22
N GLU A 49 5.07 8.77 -0.54
CA GLU A 49 3.95 8.71 -1.49
C GLU A 49 4.41 8.21 -2.87
N SER A 50 5.48 8.82 -3.38
CA SER A 50 6.06 8.47 -4.68
C SER A 50 6.53 7.01 -4.72
N LEU A 51 7.17 6.53 -3.65
CA LEU A 51 7.61 5.13 -3.54
C LEU A 51 6.44 4.15 -3.60
N VAL A 52 5.36 4.40 -2.85
CA VAL A 52 4.17 3.54 -2.86
C VAL A 52 3.51 3.54 -4.24
N LEU A 53 3.44 4.68 -4.91
CA LEU A 53 2.89 4.78 -6.27
C LEU A 53 3.73 4.03 -7.30
N LEU A 54 5.05 4.14 -7.24
CA LEU A 54 5.97 3.42 -8.12
C LEU A 54 5.88 1.91 -7.90
N GLU A 55 5.84 1.46 -6.65
CA GLU A 55 5.67 0.04 -6.33
C GLU A 55 4.33 -0.50 -6.82
N LYS A 56 3.24 0.27 -6.60
CA LYS A 56 1.91 -0.07 -7.13
C LYS A 56 1.90 -0.14 -8.66
N HIS A 57 2.63 0.76 -9.33
CA HIS A 57 2.72 0.79 -10.78
C HIS A 57 3.46 -0.45 -11.31
N ASP A 58 4.60 -0.81 -10.74
CA ASP A 58 5.34 -2.02 -11.16
C ASP A 58 4.52 -3.30 -10.95
N ARG A 59 3.84 -3.40 -9.79
CA ARG A 59 3.00 -4.56 -9.45
C ARG A 59 1.65 -4.59 -10.16
N LYS A 60 1.29 -3.55 -10.93
CA LYS A 60 -0.03 -3.40 -11.57
C LYS A 60 -0.42 -4.60 -12.42
N TYR A 61 0.56 -5.21 -13.07
CA TYR A 61 0.42 -6.36 -13.98
C TYR A 61 0.47 -7.71 -13.26
N ASN A 62 0.68 -7.73 -11.95
CA ASN A 62 0.80 -8.95 -11.18
C ASN A 62 -0.55 -9.36 -10.58
N ILE A 63 -0.75 -10.67 -10.47
CA ILE A 63 -1.75 -11.28 -9.59
C ILE A 63 -1.07 -12.21 -8.60
N LEU A 64 -1.71 -12.38 -7.45
CA LEU A 64 -1.35 -13.39 -6.45
C LEU A 64 -2.44 -14.45 -6.37
N ILE A 65 -2.02 -15.70 -6.37
CA ILE A 65 -2.88 -16.86 -6.34
C ILE A 65 -2.55 -17.66 -5.08
N TYR A 66 -3.51 -17.74 -4.17
CA TYR A 66 -3.40 -18.45 -2.91
C TYR A 66 -4.23 -19.73 -2.92
N GLY A 67 -3.81 -20.72 -2.14
CA GLY A 67 -4.61 -21.93 -1.86
C GLY A 67 -4.41 -23.07 -2.85
N ILE A 68 -3.50 -22.95 -3.80
CA ILE A 68 -3.11 -24.06 -4.68
C ILE A 68 -2.10 -24.92 -3.94
N GLU A 69 -2.40 -26.20 -3.76
CA GLU A 69 -1.49 -27.16 -3.13
C GLU A 69 -0.15 -27.23 -3.85
N GLN A 70 0.93 -27.37 -3.09
CA GLN A 70 2.28 -27.41 -3.62
C GLN A 70 2.71 -28.86 -3.80
N LYS A 71 3.16 -29.19 -5.01
CA LYS A 71 3.71 -30.51 -5.33
C LYS A 71 5.22 -30.43 -5.47
N GLN A 72 5.92 -31.52 -5.14
CA GLN A 72 7.34 -31.63 -5.38
C GLN A 72 7.61 -31.61 -6.90
N ASN A 73 8.56 -30.81 -7.35
CA ASN A 73 8.91 -30.61 -8.76
C ASN A 73 7.73 -30.14 -9.64
N GLU A 74 6.85 -29.30 -9.10
CA GLU A 74 5.74 -28.75 -9.89
C GLU A 74 6.21 -27.82 -11.02
N ILE A 75 5.57 -27.93 -12.18
CA ILE A 75 5.75 -27.01 -13.30
C ILE A 75 4.69 -25.93 -13.18
N ILE A 76 5.10 -24.73 -12.73
CA ILE A 76 4.18 -23.62 -12.41
C ILE A 76 3.31 -23.22 -13.61
N TRP A 77 3.86 -23.28 -14.83
CA TRP A 77 3.12 -22.99 -16.06
C TRP A 77 1.93 -23.91 -16.27
N GLU A 78 2.09 -25.22 -16.03
CA GLU A 78 0.99 -26.19 -16.14
C GLU A 78 -0.06 -25.97 -15.04
N VAL A 79 0.37 -25.59 -13.84
CA VAL A 79 -0.54 -25.27 -12.73
C VAL A 79 -1.43 -24.08 -13.09
N ILE A 80 -0.85 -23.03 -13.68
CA ILE A 80 -1.58 -21.83 -14.10
C ILE A 80 -2.52 -22.14 -15.26
N ASP A 81 -2.05 -22.90 -16.25
CA ASP A 81 -2.87 -23.29 -17.39
C ASP A 81 -4.09 -24.12 -16.94
N ASN A 82 -3.88 -25.10 -16.07
CA ASN A 82 -4.97 -25.88 -15.47
C ASN A 82 -5.95 -24.97 -14.71
N LEU A 83 -5.45 -24.00 -13.93
CA LEU A 83 -6.29 -23.03 -13.23
C LEU A 83 -7.12 -22.20 -14.22
N PHE A 84 -6.52 -21.71 -15.29
CA PHE A 84 -7.21 -20.85 -16.26
C PHE A 84 -8.29 -21.63 -17.01
N VAL A 85 -7.98 -22.83 -17.47
CA VAL A 85 -8.89 -23.62 -18.31
C VAL A 85 -9.93 -24.34 -17.46
N LYS A 86 -9.53 -25.11 -16.44
CA LYS A 86 -10.43 -25.96 -15.67
C LYS A 86 -11.17 -25.21 -14.57
N ASP A 87 -10.48 -24.33 -13.85
CA ASP A 87 -11.05 -23.68 -12.68
C ASP A 87 -11.75 -22.35 -13.01
N LEU A 88 -11.19 -21.56 -13.93
CA LEU A 88 -11.81 -20.31 -14.40
C LEU A 88 -12.71 -20.49 -15.64
N GLY A 89 -12.63 -21.64 -16.32
CA GLY A 89 -13.44 -21.95 -17.50
C GLY A 89 -13.11 -21.07 -18.70
N ILE A 90 -11.83 -20.70 -18.85
CA ILE A 90 -11.36 -19.95 -20.01
C ILE A 90 -11.06 -20.94 -21.12
N GLU A 91 -11.51 -20.63 -22.34
CA GLU A 91 -11.21 -21.46 -23.51
C GLU A 91 -9.69 -21.61 -23.67
N LYS A 92 -9.24 -22.84 -23.94
CA LYS A 92 -7.82 -23.19 -24.00
C LYS A 92 -7.04 -22.28 -24.96
N PHE A 93 -7.57 -22.06 -26.17
CA PHE A 93 -6.98 -21.15 -27.16
C PHE A 93 -6.76 -19.73 -26.60
N LYS A 94 -7.72 -19.23 -25.83
CA LYS A 94 -7.61 -17.91 -25.20
C LYS A 94 -6.62 -17.92 -24.03
N ALA A 95 -6.61 -18.97 -23.21
CA ALA A 95 -5.64 -19.11 -22.12
C ALA A 95 -4.20 -19.12 -22.64
N ASP A 96 -3.95 -19.85 -23.74
CA ASP A 96 -2.64 -19.94 -24.40
C ASP A 96 -2.21 -18.62 -25.05
N SER A 97 -3.18 -17.76 -25.41
CA SER A 97 -2.90 -16.45 -26.02
C SER A 97 -2.38 -15.41 -25.02
N PHE A 98 -2.48 -15.64 -23.70
CA PHE A 98 -2.08 -14.64 -22.71
C PHE A 98 -0.56 -14.59 -22.55
N PRO A 99 0.11 -13.49 -22.95
CA PRO A 99 1.54 -13.36 -22.75
C PRO A 99 1.85 -13.10 -21.27
N ILE A 100 2.46 -14.10 -20.62
CA ILE A 100 2.92 -14.02 -19.24
C ILE A 100 4.43 -13.82 -19.25
N ALA A 101 4.90 -12.76 -18.58
CA ALA A 101 6.31 -12.43 -18.47
C ALA A 101 7.04 -13.41 -17.54
N ASN A 102 6.42 -13.73 -16.40
CA ASN A 102 7.00 -14.61 -15.38
C ASN A 102 5.90 -15.18 -14.48
N ALA A 103 6.11 -16.39 -13.99
CA ALA A 103 5.31 -16.98 -12.92
C ALA A 103 6.13 -17.90 -12.02
N HIS A 104 5.98 -17.75 -10.71
CA HIS A 104 6.69 -18.55 -9.71
C HIS A 104 5.99 -18.53 -8.34
N ARG A 105 6.39 -19.42 -7.43
CA ARG A 105 5.94 -19.43 -6.04
C ARG A 105 6.66 -18.35 -5.23
N ILE A 106 5.94 -17.66 -4.35
CA ILE A 106 6.48 -16.78 -3.32
C ILE A 106 6.51 -17.55 -2.01
N PRO A 107 7.69 -17.73 -1.40
CA PRO A 107 7.82 -18.37 -0.10
C PRO A 107 6.96 -17.65 0.94
N ALA A 108 6.13 -18.40 1.65
CA ALA A 108 5.45 -17.88 2.82
C ALA A 108 6.47 -17.52 3.91
N LYS A 109 6.15 -16.50 4.72
CA LYS A 109 6.89 -16.31 5.98
C LYS A 109 6.79 -17.59 6.82
N ALA A 110 7.84 -17.88 7.58
CA ALA A 110 7.95 -19.10 8.38
C ALA A 110 6.62 -19.43 9.08
N PRO A 111 6.12 -20.66 8.95
CA PRO A 111 4.81 -21.01 9.46
C PRO A 111 4.75 -20.79 10.97
N VAL A 112 3.67 -20.18 11.44
CA VAL A 112 3.31 -20.27 12.85
C VAL A 112 3.00 -21.75 13.12
N VAL A 113 3.60 -22.29 14.19
CA VAL A 113 3.61 -23.71 14.57
C VAL A 113 2.28 -24.40 14.22
N GLY A 114 2.35 -25.42 13.36
CA GLY A 114 1.20 -26.26 12.99
C GLY A 114 0.38 -25.83 11.76
N THR A 115 0.72 -24.72 11.09
CA THR A 115 0.00 -24.28 9.87
C THR A 115 0.89 -24.18 8.64
N LYS A 116 1.03 -25.27 7.88
CA LYS A 116 1.71 -25.22 6.57
C LYS A 116 0.70 -24.79 5.50
N ARG A 117 0.57 -23.48 5.29
CA ARG A 117 -0.16 -22.95 4.13
C ARG A 117 0.72 -23.10 2.88
N PRO A 118 0.15 -23.46 1.72
CA PRO A 118 0.93 -23.52 0.49
C PRO A 118 1.43 -22.12 0.12
N ASP A 119 2.63 -22.07 -0.46
CA ASP A 119 3.22 -20.85 -1.00
C ASP A 119 2.31 -20.25 -2.08
N ALA A 120 2.19 -18.93 -2.10
CA ALA A 120 1.37 -18.26 -3.11
C ALA A 120 2.07 -18.30 -4.48
N ILE A 121 1.33 -18.33 -5.58
CA ILE A 121 1.90 -18.13 -6.92
C ILE A 121 1.74 -16.66 -7.30
N ILE A 122 2.81 -16.04 -7.77
CA ILE A 122 2.75 -14.73 -8.44
C ILE A 122 2.82 -14.95 -9.95
N VAL A 123 1.96 -14.24 -10.69
CA VAL A 123 1.93 -14.26 -12.15
C VAL A 123 1.99 -12.83 -12.65
N ARG A 124 2.99 -12.50 -13.47
CA ARG A 124 3.15 -11.18 -14.11
C ARG A 124 2.75 -11.27 -15.57
N PHE A 125 1.71 -10.55 -15.94
CA PHE A 125 1.26 -10.45 -17.33
C PHE A 125 2.05 -9.37 -18.08
N MET A 126 2.18 -9.51 -19.39
CA MET A 126 2.74 -8.45 -20.23
C MET A 126 1.74 -7.31 -20.43
N HIS A 127 0.44 -7.63 -20.54
CA HIS A 127 -0.61 -6.62 -20.69
C HIS A 127 -1.57 -6.59 -19.51
N TYR A 128 -1.98 -5.38 -19.16
CA TYR A 128 -2.92 -5.16 -18.06
C TYR A 128 -4.32 -5.70 -18.39
N ALA A 129 -4.72 -5.65 -19.66
CA ALA A 129 -6.03 -6.15 -20.12
C ALA A 129 -6.19 -7.66 -19.86
N ASP A 130 -5.14 -8.44 -20.14
CA ASP A 130 -5.14 -9.90 -19.90
C ASP A 130 -5.31 -10.21 -18.42
N LYS A 131 -4.55 -9.52 -17.58
CA LYS A 131 -4.68 -9.58 -16.12
C LYS A 131 -6.11 -9.23 -15.66
N GLN A 132 -6.72 -8.18 -16.22
CA GLN A 132 -8.11 -7.82 -15.88
C GLN A 132 -9.12 -8.88 -16.35
N CYS A 133 -8.89 -9.52 -17.49
CA CYS A 133 -9.72 -10.63 -17.97
C CYS A 133 -9.71 -11.80 -16.98
N ILE A 134 -8.54 -12.16 -16.45
CA ILE A 134 -8.40 -13.19 -15.40
C ILE A 134 -9.10 -12.76 -14.11
N MET A 135 -8.84 -11.53 -13.65
CA MET A 135 -9.42 -10.99 -12.42
C MET A 135 -10.96 -10.93 -12.47
N ALA A 136 -11.55 -10.67 -13.63
CA ALA A 136 -13.00 -10.67 -13.81
C ALA A 136 -13.63 -12.06 -13.57
N GLN A 137 -12.87 -13.14 -13.79
CA GLN A 137 -13.32 -14.52 -13.60
C GLN A 137 -12.96 -15.10 -12.22
N ALA A 138 -12.19 -14.36 -11.40
CA ALA A 138 -11.66 -14.85 -10.12
C ALA A 138 -12.73 -15.32 -9.12
N TYR A 139 -13.97 -14.83 -9.23
CA TYR A 139 -15.07 -15.26 -8.36
C TYR A 139 -15.44 -16.74 -8.54
N LYS A 140 -15.17 -17.33 -9.72
CA LYS A 140 -15.51 -18.73 -10.02
C LYS A 140 -14.77 -19.74 -9.15
N VAL A 141 -13.58 -19.37 -8.67
CA VAL A 141 -12.73 -20.25 -7.84
C VAL A 141 -12.89 -20.02 -6.34
N ALA A 142 -13.74 -19.07 -5.93
CA ALA A 142 -13.95 -18.73 -4.52
C ALA A 142 -14.43 -19.93 -3.67
N ASN A 143 -15.19 -20.86 -4.27
CA ASN A 143 -15.68 -22.06 -3.60
C ASN A 143 -14.60 -23.15 -3.41
N LYS A 144 -13.49 -23.09 -4.14
CA LYS A 144 -12.41 -24.09 -4.12
C LYS A 144 -11.32 -23.78 -3.09
N LYS A 145 -11.56 -22.85 -2.16
CA LYS A 145 -10.54 -22.28 -1.24
C LYS A 145 -9.34 -21.63 -1.96
N ILE A 146 -9.44 -21.41 -3.27
CA ILE A 146 -8.46 -20.68 -4.07
C ILE A 146 -8.85 -19.20 -4.05
N ARG A 147 -7.85 -18.32 -3.97
CA ARG A 147 -8.06 -16.88 -4.02
C ARG A 147 -7.11 -16.23 -5.00
N ILE A 148 -7.65 -15.47 -5.95
CA ILE A 148 -6.89 -14.65 -6.88
C ILE A 148 -7.10 -13.19 -6.48
N VAL A 149 -6.01 -12.46 -6.25
CA VAL A 149 -6.04 -11.05 -5.83
C VAL A 149 -5.00 -10.22 -6.57
N ASP A 150 -5.18 -8.90 -6.56
CA ASP A 150 -4.14 -7.97 -7.00
C ASP A 150 -2.90 -8.06 -6.09
N ASP A 151 -1.71 -8.01 -6.68
CA ASP A 151 -0.48 -7.79 -5.93
C ASP A 151 -0.35 -6.30 -5.57
N LEU A 152 -0.74 -5.95 -4.34
CA LEU A 152 -0.56 -4.59 -3.81
C LEU A 152 0.74 -4.44 -3.00
N PRO A 153 1.28 -3.22 -2.89
CA PRO A 153 2.30 -2.88 -1.89
C PRO A 153 1.90 -3.32 -0.48
N VAL A 154 2.87 -3.63 0.38
CA VAL A 154 2.61 -4.20 1.72
C VAL A 154 1.70 -3.31 2.55
N ILE A 155 1.99 -2.00 2.62
CA ILE A 155 1.19 -1.03 3.40
C ILE A 155 -0.26 -0.99 2.88
N MET A 156 -0.44 -1.05 1.57
CA MET A 156 -1.78 -1.12 0.97
C MET A 156 -2.48 -2.46 1.26
N LYS A 157 -1.76 -3.58 1.33
CA LYS A 157 -2.33 -4.89 1.72
C LYS A 157 -2.85 -4.83 3.16
N GLU A 158 -2.10 -4.22 4.07
CA GLU A 158 -2.49 -4.03 5.48
C GLU A 158 -3.75 -3.18 5.60
N ALA A 159 -3.75 -1.98 5.00
CA ALA A 159 -4.91 -1.10 4.96
C ALA A 159 -6.14 -1.79 4.34
N ARG A 160 -5.94 -2.59 3.27
CA ARG A 160 -7.02 -3.37 2.66
C ARG A 160 -7.59 -4.42 3.63
N ASN A 161 -6.75 -5.10 4.38
CA ASN A 161 -7.20 -6.09 5.36
C ASN A 161 -8.08 -5.45 6.44
N ASP A 162 -7.75 -4.24 6.89
CA ASP A 162 -8.57 -3.51 7.87
C ASP A 162 -9.91 -3.08 7.28
N LEU A 163 -9.91 -2.55 6.06
CA LEU A 163 -11.17 -2.23 5.36
C LEU A 163 -12.03 -3.47 5.10
N VAL A 164 -11.43 -4.64 4.85
CA VAL A 164 -12.18 -5.90 4.66
C VAL A 164 -12.94 -6.29 5.93
N LYS A 165 -12.35 -6.11 7.12
CA LYS A 165 -13.02 -6.36 8.41
C LYS A 165 -14.24 -5.44 8.57
N ILE A 166 -14.09 -4.16 8.26
CA ILE A 166 -15.17 -3.17 8.32
C ILE A 166 -16.27 -3.53 7.30
N ALA A 167 -15.88 -3.81 6.06
CA ALA A 167 -16.81 -4.17 4.98
C ALA A 167 -17.62 -5.43 5.29
N TYR A 168 -17.02 -6.41 5.98
CA TYR A 168 -17.72 -7.61 6.44
C TYR A 168 -18.85 -7.27 7.42
N ASN A 169 -18.58 -6.40 8.39
CA ASN A 169 -19.59 -5.95 9.35
C ASN A 169 -20.73 -5.21 8.67
N ILE A 170 -20.43 -4.32 7.72
CA ILE A 170 -21.44 -3.60 6.92
C ILE A 170 -22.34 -4.58 6.16
N ARG A 171 -21.75 -5.57 5.46
CA ARG A 171 -22.52 -6.57 4.70
C ARG A 171 -23.47 -7.39 5.59
N ILE A 172 -23.05 -7.70 6.82
CA ILE A 172 -23.86 -8.52 7.74
C ILE A 172 -24.93 -7.70 8.43
N LYS A 173 -24.57 -6.56 9.02
CA LYS A 173 -25.45 -5.75 9.86
C LYS A 173 -26.39 -4.89 9.03
N GLU A 174 -25.85 -4.20 8.03
CA GLU A 174 -26.58 -3.21 7.25
C GLU A 174 -27.11 -3.77 5.93
N LYS A 175 -26.71 -5.01 5.58
CA LYS A 175 -27.11 -5.70 4.34
C LYS A 175 -26.75 -4.93 3.06
N LEU A 176 -25.76 -4.04 3.15
CA LEU A 176 -25.26 -3.26 2.01
C LEU A 176 -24.22 -4.06 1.21
N GLN A 177 -24.16 -3.78 -0.09
CA GLN A 177 -23.01 -4.18 -0.92
C GLN A 177 -21.83 -3.28 -0.59
N THR A 178 -20.62 -3.84 -0.63
CA THR A 178 -19.38 -3.08 -0.34
C THR A 178 -18.33 -3.35 -1.40
N LYS A 179 -17.53 -2.33 -1.70
CA LYS A 179 -16.41 -2.39 -2.62
C LYS A 179 -15.23 -1.62 -2.04
N ILE A 180 -14.02 -2.15 -2.20
CA ILE A 180 -12.78 -1.45 -1.83
C ILE A 180 -12.05 -1.08 -3.13
N ARG A 181 -11.70 0.19 -3.30
CA ARG A 181 -10.96 0.69 -4.46
C ARG A 181 -9.67 1.38 -4.03
N ALA A 182 -8.63 1.23 -4.84
CA ALA A 182 -7.41 2.01 -4.70
C ALA A 182 -7.51 3.29 -5.53
N ARG A 183 -7.32 4.46 -4.92
CA ARG A 183 -7.27 5.78 -5.57
C ARG A 183 -5.93 6.45 -5.21
N GLY A 184 -4.97 6.46 -6.13
CA GLY A 184 -3.60 6.85 -5.79
C GLY A 184 -3.01 5.96 -4.68
N VAL A 185 -2.52 6.57 -3.61
CA VAL A 185 -2.07 5.91 -2.37
C VAL A 185 -3.20 5.63 -1.36
N HIS A 186 -4.43 6.00 -1.68
CA HIS A 186 -5.58 5.79 -0.81
C HIS A 186 -6.28 4.46 -1.11
N LEU A 187 -6.83 3.86 -0.05
CA LEU A 187 -7.81 2.78 -0.16
C LEU A 187 -9.14 3.24 0.41
N VAL A 188 -10.17 3.14 -0.43
CA VAL A 188 -11.49 3.67 -0.14
C VAL A 188 -12.50 2.53 -0.09
N LEU A 189 -13.23 2.43 1.03
CA LEU A 189 -14.36 1.55 1.20
C LEU A 189 -15.65 2.28 0.84
N GLU A 190 -16.35 1.72 -0.13
CA GLU A 190 -17.59 2.26 -0.67
C GLU A 190 -18.74 1.27 -0.44
N PRO A 191 -19.73 1.57 0.41
CA PRO A 191 -21.00 0.85 0.45
C PRO A 191 -22.03 1.39 -0.53
N ARG A 192 -22.99 0.54 -0.89
CA ARG A 192 -24.25 0.92 -1.55
C ARG A 192 -25.37 -0.06 -1.18
N LEU A 193 -26.61 0.38 -1.26
CA LEU A 193 -27.77 -0.45 -0.98
C LEU A 193 -28.06 -1.41 -2.14
N ASN A 194 -28.29 -0.86 -3.34
CA ASN A 194 -28.64 -1.63 -4.53
C ASN A 194 -27.65 -1.43 -5.67
N THR A 195 -27.78 -2.24 -6.72
CA THR A 195 -26.91 -2.19 -7.91
C THR A 195 -27.04 -0.89 -8.70
N ARG A 196 -28.19 -0.22 -8.60
CA ARG A 196 -28.50 1.06 -9.27
C ARG A 196 -28.02 2.28 -8.49
N ASP A 197 -27.67 2.12 -7.22
CA ASP A 197 -27.27 3.22 -6.36
C ASP A 197 -25.80 3.60 -6.57
N VAL A 198 -25.50 4.87 -6.28
CA VAL A 198 -24.15 5.41 -6.32
C VAL A 198 -23.32 4.82 -5.17
N TRP A 199 -22.06 4.51 -5.46
CA TRP A 199 -21.09 4.11 -4.45
C TRP A 199 -20.70 5.32 -3.59
N ASN A 200 -21.02 5.28 -2.30
CA ASN A 200 -20.70 6.37 -1.37
C ASN A 200 -19.42 6.05 -0.61
N VAL A 201 -18.56 7.04 -0.39
CA VAL A 201 -17.35 6.83 0.41
C VAL A 201 -17.72 6.74 1.88
N CYS A 202 -17.39 5.62 2.52
CA CYS A 202 -17.61 5.39 3.95
C CYS A 202 -16.31 5.51 4.75
N LYS A 203 -15.21 4.97 4.21
CA LYS A 203 -13.89 5.05 4.86
C LYS A 203 -12.81 5.25 3.82
N ASP A 204 -11.85 6.11 4.14
CA ASP A 204 -10.65 6.37 3.36
C ASP A 204 -9.42 6.18 4.27
N ILE A 205 -8.42 5.45 3.77
CA ILE A 205 -7.15 5.21 4.46
C ILE A 205 -6.01 5.66 3.54
N SER A 206 -5.21 6.64 3.99
CA SER A 206 -3.91 6.95 3.40
C SER A 206 -2.92 5.84 3.72
N CYS A 207 -2.18 5.37 2.72
CA CYS A 207 -1.13 4.36 2.88
C CYS A 207 0.27 4.97 3.03
N VAL A 208 0.35 6.26 3.38
CA VAL A 208 1.58 7.02 3.63
C VAL A 208 1.39 8.02 4.77
#